data_AF-A0AAU2XNF2-F1
#
_entry.id   AF-A0AAU2XNF2-F1
#
_cell.length_a   1.000
_cell.length_b   1.000
_cell.length_c   1.000
_cell.angle_alpha   90.00
_cell.angle_beta   90.00
_cell.angle_gamma   90.00
#
_symmetry.space_group_name_H-M   'P 1'
#
loop_
_entity.id
_entity.type
_entity.pdbx_description
1 polymer ?
#
loop_
_entity_poly.entity_id
_entity_poly.type
_entity_poly.pdbx_seq_one_letter_code
_entity_poly.pdbx_strand_id
1 'polypeptide(L)'
;MGTSANRPGPRMRREQEIVARMRGTQDRVADAITAFSGTMLFVYLHVLWFTVWIVCNEGVFGHGAVWDPYPFGLLTMIVSLEAIFLSTFVMVSQNRQAARENVRADLDFETNVRSEVWSVHMGQALGVDPVEVERRVQELLTENRARMNGTAGSAEGR
;
A
#
# COMPACT_ATOMS: atom_id res chain seq x y z
N MET A 1 -31.58 42.07 0.68
CA MET A 1 -31.77 40.89 1.53
C MET A 1 -30.76 39.85 1.06
N GLY A 2 -29.55 39.89 1.62
CA GLY A 2 -28.40 39.11 1.13
C GLY A 2 -28.47 37.67 1.62
N THR A 3 -28.61 36.73 0.69
CA THR A 3 -28.46 35.30 0.95
C THR A 3 -26.97 35.02 1.14
N SER A 4 -26.55 34.76 2.38
CA SER A 4 -25.21 34.24 2.66
C SER A 4 -25.02 32.92 1.91
N ALA A 5 -24.21 32.97 0.86
CA ALA A 5 -23.72 31.79 0.16
C ALA A 5 -22.96 30.92 1.17
N ASN A 6 -23.58 29.81 1.58
CA ASN A 6 -22.93 28.73 2.28
C ASN A 6 -21.85 28.17 1.37
N ARG A 7 -20.62 28.68 1.46
CA ARG A 7 -19.46 28.14 0.74
C ARG A 7 -19.14 26.80 1.39
N PRO A 8 -19.33 25.65 0.72
CA PRO A 8 -18.89 24.39 1.27
C PRO A 8 -17.35 24.42 1.32
N GLY A 9 -16.81 24.65 2.51
CA GLY A 9 -15.39 24.46 2.76
C GLY A 9 -15.00 22.99 2.47
N PRO A 10 -13.74 22.70 2.14
CA PRO A 10 -13.29 21.38 1.69
C PRO A 10 -13.56 20.32 2.78
N ARG A 11 -14.60 19.50 2.56
CA ARG A 11 -15.07 18.48 3.52
C ARG A 11 -14.05 17.35 3.74
N MET A 12 -13.14 17.15 2.79
CA MET A 12 -12.04 16.15 2.84
C MET A 12 -11.20 16.21 4.13
N ARG A 13 -10.98 17.40 4.71
CA ARG A 13 -10.18 17.52 5.95
C ARG A 13 -10.90 16.94 7.19
N ARG A 14 -12.23 16.94 7.18
CA ARG A 14 -13.06 16.57 8.34
C ARG A 14 -13.22 15.05 8.48
N GLU A 15 -13.20 14.31 7.37
CA GLU A 15 -13.30 12.84 7.37
C GLU A 15 -11.98 12.18 7.79
N GLN A 16 -10.85 12.73 7.32
CA GLN A 16 -9.52 12.33 7.78
C GLN A 16 -9.32 12.58 9.29
N GLU A 17 -9.93 13.63 9.85
CA GLU A 17 -9.92 13.91 11.28
C GLU A 17 -10.70 12.88 12.11
N ILE A 18 -11.78 12.29 11.58
CA ILE A 18 -12.60 11.32 12.32
C ILE A 18 -11.88 9.97 12.41
N VAL A 19 -11.26 9.52 11.32
CA VAL A 19 -10.43 8.29 11.32
C VAL A 19 -9.17 8.48 12.16
N ALA A 20 -8.60 9.69 12.21
CA ALA A 20 -7.45 10.00 13.06
C ALA A 20 -7.77 10.06 14.57
N ARG A 21 -9.02 10.40 14.95
CA ARG A 21 -9.46 10.52 16.35
C ARG A 21 -9.75 9.19 17.04
N MET A 22 -9.91 8.09 16.30
CA MET A 22 -10.05 6.74 16.87
C MET A 22 -8.72 6.03 17.12
N ARG A 23 -7.59 6.75 17.16
CA ARG A 23 -6.27 6.16 17.38
C ARG A 23 -6.03 5.89 18.87
N GLY A 24 -6.26 4.65 19.28
CA GLY A 24 -5.86 4.16 20.60
C GLY A 24 -4.35 3.99 20.70
N THR A 25 -3.83 3.82 21.93
CA THR A 25 -2.42 3.47 22.16
C THR A 25 -2.02 2.15 21.47
N GLN A 26 -2.96 1.21 21.33
CA GLN A 26 -2.78 -0.05 20.62
C GLN A 26 -2.50 0.14 19.12
N ASP A 27 -3.14 1.12 18.47
CA ASP A 27 -2.93 1.39 17.05
C ASP A 27 -1.50 1.88 16.76
N ARG A 28 -0.91 2.63 17.68
CA ARG A 28 0.48 3.11 17.55
C ARG A 28 1.48 1.96 17.63
N VAL A 29 1.23 0.99 18.51
CA VAL A 29 2.05 -0.21 18.62
C VAL A 29 1.91 -1.08 17.36
N ALA A 30 0.69 -1.27 16.87
CA ALA A 30 0.45 -2.01 15.63
C ALA A 30 1.07 -1.33 14.39
N ASP A 31 0.99 0.01 14.29
CA ASP A 31 1.66 0.81 13.25
C ASP A 31 3.19 0.61 13.31
N ALA A 32 3.78 0.64 14.51
CA ALA A 32 5.22 0.44 14.70
C ALA A 32 5.68 -0.98 14.34
N ILE A 33 4.97 -2.01 14.79
CA ILE A 33 5.28 -3.42 14.48
C ILE A 33 5.18 -3.66 12.97
N THR A 34 4.17 -3.09 12.31
CA THR A 34 4.02 -3.24 10.86
C THR A 34 5.14 -2.56 10.10
N ALA A 35 5.48 -1.32 10.47
CA ALA A 35 6.59 -0.60 9.85
C ALA A 35 7.92 -1.35 10.01
N PHE A 36 8.13 -1.96 11.17
CA PHE A 36 9.32 -2.76 11.45
C PHE A 36 9.33 -4.08 10.67
N SER A 37 8.23 -4.82 10.67
CA SER A 37 8.07 -6.10 9.95
C SER A 37 8.24 -5.95 8.43
N GLY A 38 7.83 -4.81 7.86
CA GLY A 38 8.00 -4.52 6.44
C GLY A 38 9.43 -4.19 6.00
N THR A 39 10.41 -4.17 6.91
CA THR A 39 11.80 -3.77 6.61
C THR A 39 12.72 -4.99 6.52
N MET A 40 13.70 -4.96 5.60
CA MET A 40 14.73 -6.02 5.45
C MET A 40 15.53 -6.26 6.75
N LEU A 41 15.63 -5.25 7.61
CA LEU A 41 16.27 -5.31 8.93
C LEU A 41 15.69 -6.41 9.83
N PHE A 42 14.37 -6.65 9.77
CA PHE A 42 13.69 -7.69 10.54
C PHE A 42 14.26 -9.07 10.23
N VAL A 43 14.48 -9.36 8.95
CA VAL A 43 15.05 -10.63 8.47
C VAL A 43 16.48 -10.81 8.97
N TYR A 44 17.31 -9.77 8.88
CA TYR A 44 18.68 -9.83 9.37
C TYR A 44 18.77 -10.06 10.88
N LEU A 45 17.88 -9.43 11.66
CA LEU A 45 17.80 -9.65 13.10
C LEU A 45 17.42 -11.09 13.45
N HIS A 46 16.48 -11.70 12.72
CA HIS A 46 16.09 -13.10 12.93
C HIS A 46 17.21 -14.07 12.58
N VAL A 47 17.89 -13.85 11.45
CA VAL A 47 19.05 -14.67 11.05
C VAL A 47 20.15 -14.59 12.10
N LEU A 48 20.46 -13.39 12.59
CA LEU A 48 21.44 -13.19 13.66
C LEU A 48 21.00 -13.89 14.95
N TRP A 49 19.74 -13.71 15.36
CA TRP A 49 19.17 -14.35 16.54
C TRP A 49 19.25 -15.88 16.48
N PHE A 50 18.86 -16.50 15.37
CA PHE A 50 18.96 -17.94 15.18
C PHE A 50 20.41 -18.43 15.19
N THR A 51 21.31 -17.69 14.54
CA THR A 51 22.74 -18.02 14.53
C THR A 51 23.30 -17.99 15.96
N VAL A 52 22.98 -16.94 16.73
CA VAL A 52 23.40 -16.82 18.13
C VAL A 52 22.81 -17.95 18.98
N TRP A 53 21.53 -18.29 18.81
CA TRP A 53 20.89 -19.38 19.54
C TRP A 53 21.58 -20.73 19.29
N ILE A 54 21.83 -21.07 18.02
CA ILE A 54 22.48 -22.33 17.64
C ILE A 54 23.90 -22.38 18.21
N VAL A 55 24.69 -21.32 18.04
CA VAL A 55 26.07 -21.26 18.54
C VAL A 55 26.13 -21.31 20.07
N CYS A 56 25.22 -20.63 20.77
CA CYS A 56 25.14 -20.69 22.24
C CYS A 56 24.72 -22.07 22.75
N ASN A 57 23.74 -22.69 22.11
CA ASN A 57 23.19 -23.98 22.53
C ASN A 57 24.13 -25.16 22.21
N GLU A 58 24.86 -25.12 21.09
CA GLU A 58 25.77 -26.19 20.66
C GLU A 58 27.22 -25.95 21.12
N GLY A 59 27.66 -24.69 21.23
CA GLY A 59 29.07 -24.32 21.44
C GLY A 59 29.48 -23.96 22.87
N VAL A 60 28.57 -23.55 23.75
CA VAL A 60 28.95 -22.93 25.06
C VAL A 60 28.89 -23.90 26.24
N PHE A 61 28.03 -24.92 26.21
CA PHE A 61 27.75 -25.75 27.39
C PHE A 61 28.32 -27.17 27.37
N GLY A 62 29.00 -27.57 26.30
CA GLY A 62 29.53 -28.94 26.14
C GLY A 62 28.43 -30.01 26.11
N HIS A 63 28.79 -31.24 25.73
CA HIS A 63 27.85 -32.35 25.52
C HIS A 63 26.97 -32.76 26.74
N GLY A 64 27.13 -32.12 27.90
CA GLY A 64 26.38 -32.40 29.13
C GLY A 64 25.22 -31.45 29.44
N ALA A 65 25.08 -30.30 28.75
CA ALA A 65 24.03 -29.31 29.03
C ALA A 65 23.45 -28.69 27.74
N VAL A 66 23.10 -29.54 26.78
CA VAL A 66 22.31 -29.14 25.60
C VAL A 66 20.86 -28.97 26.03
N TRP A 67 20.35 -27.73 26.02
CA TRP A 67 18.97 -27.43 26.41
C TRP A 67 17.98 -27.67 25.26
N ASP A 68 18.38 -27.41 24.01
CA ASP A 68 17.54 -27.64 22.83
C ASP A 68 18.24 -28.55 21.80
N PRO A 69 18.23 -29.88 21.97
CA PRO A 69 18.88 -30.80 21.05
C PRO A 69 18.31 -30.67 19.63
N TYR A 70 19.15 -30.88 18.62
CA TYR A 70 18.70 -31.00 17.23
C TYR A 70 17.57 -32.05 17.17
N PRO A 71 16.35 -31.72 16.70
CA PRO A 71 15.99 -30.69 15.71
C PRO A 71 15.50 -29.31 16.26
N PHE A 72 15.93 -28.86 17.43
CA PHE A 72 15.57 -27.57 18.04
C PHE A 72 14.05 -27.36 18.25
N GLY A 73 13.45 -28.22 19.08
CA GLY A 73 12.01 -28.20 19.33
C GLY A 73 11.52 -26.92 20.02
N LEU A 74 12.29 -26.38 20.96
CA LEU A 74 11.91 -25.17 21.69
C LEU A 74 11.98 -23.93 20.81
N LEU A 75 13.06 -23.77 20.03
CA LEU A 75 13.18 -22.69 19.05
C LEU A 75 12.02 -22.73 18.06
N THR A 76 11.74 -23.91 17.50
CA THR A 76 10.67 -24.08 16.50
C THR A 76 9.29 -23.71 17.06
N MET A 77 9.02 -24.08 18.33
CA MET A 77 7.77 -23.74 19.00
C MET A 77 7.63 -22.21 19.19
N ILE A 78 8.69 -21.55 19.69
CA ILE A 78 8.69 -20.09 19.91
C ILE A 78 8.50 -19.35 18.59
N VAL A 79 9.25 -19.72 17.55
CA VAL A 79 9.16 -19.09 16.22
C VAL A 79 7.79 -19.30 15.59
N SER A 80 7.19 -20.48 15.75
CA SER A 80 5.84 -20.74 15.23
C SER A 80 4.81 -19.83 15.90
N LEU A 81 4.90 -19.65 17.21
CA LEU A 81 4.02 -18.73 17.94
C LEU A 81 4.25 -17.27 17.51
N GLU A 82 5.50 -16.85 17.40
CA GLU A 82 5.88 -15.51 16.94
C GLU A 82 5.34 -15.23 15.52
N ALA A 83 5.45 -16.19 14.60
CA ALA A 83 4.95 -16.08 13.24
C ALA A 83 3.43 -15.89 13.19
N ILE A 84 2.66 -16.55 14.06
CA ILE A 84 1.20 -16.37 14.17
C ILE A 84 0.87 -14.94 14.59
N PHE A 85 1.56 -14.40 15.59
CA PHE A 85 1.38 -13.01 16.03
C PHE A 85 1.75 -12.03 14.91
N LEU A 86 2.90 -12.24 14.25
CA LEU A 86 3.36 -11.39 13.15
C LEU A 86 2.35 -11.37 12.00
N SER A 87 1.86 -12.54 11.58
CA SER A 87 0.83 -12.67 10.54
C SER A 87 -0.45 -11.93 10.92
N THR A 88 -0.89 -12.05 12.18
CA THR A 88 -2.07 -11.34 12.69
C THR A 88 -1.88 -9.83 12.65
N PHE A 89 -0.72 -9.32 13.09
CA PHE A 89 -0.42 -7.89 13.03
C PHE A 89 -0.35 -7.37 11.59
N VAL A 90 0.28 -8.14 10.69
CA VAL A 90 0.34 -7.82 9.26
C VAL A 90 -1.08 -7.75 8.68
N MET A 91 -1.94 -8.73 8.97
CA MET A 91 -3.33 -8.76 8.50
C MET A 91 -4.13 -7.55 9.00
N VAL A 92 -4.00 -7.19 10.28
CA VAL A 92 -4.66 -6.00 10.83
C VAL A 92 -4.18 -4.73 10.12
N SER A 93 -2.89 -4.61 9.87
CA SER A 93 -2.39 -3.44 9.15
C SER A 93 -2.79 -3.43 7.67
N GLN A 94 -2.84 -4.58 7.01
CA GLN A 94 -3.32 -4.68 5.64
C GLN A 94 -4.79 -4.26 5.55
N ASN A 95 -5.65 -4.75 6.44
CA ASN A 95 -7.07 -4.36 6.50
C ASN A 95 -7.23 -2.83 6.68
N ARG A 96 -6.39 -2.22 7.51
CA ARG A 96 -6.38 -0.76 7.72
C ARG A 96 -5.84 0.01 6.51
N GLN A 97 -4.83 -0.51 5.82
CA GLN A 97 -4.33 0.10 4.58
C GLN A 97 -5.40 0.03 3.49
N ALA A 98 -6.08 -1.12 3.32
CA ALA A 98 -7.18 -1.28 2.38
C ALA A 98 -8.34 -0.31 2.66
N ALA A 99 -8.71 -0.11 3.93
CA ALA A 99 -9.74 0.88 4.29
C ALA A 99 -9.34 2.32 3.89
N ARG A 100 -8.06 2.69 4.07
CA ARG A 100 -7.55 4.01 3.65
C ARG A 100 -7.50 4.14 2.12
N GLU A 101 -7.13 3.06 1.43
CA GLU A 101 -7.07 3.00 -0.02
C GLU A 101 -8.47 3.15 -0.64
N ASN A 102 -9.49 2.51 -0.08
CA ASN A 102 -10.89 2.68 -0.50
C ASN A 102 -11.34 4.14 -0.40
N VAL A 103 -11.11 4.79 0.76
CA VAL A 103 -11.46 6.22 0.93
C VAL A 103 -10.70 7.08 -0.07
N ARG A 104 -9.42 6.79 -0.30
CA ARG A 104 -8.60 7.54 -1.27
C ARG A 104 -9.14 7.37 -2.70
N ALA A 105 -9.54 6.16 -3.08
CA ALA A 105 -10.13 5.88 -4.39
C ALA A 105 -11.44 6.66 -4.60
N ASP A 106 -12.29 6.76 -3.59
CA ASP A 106 -13.53 7.55 -3.66
C ASP A 106 -13.24 9.05 -3.87
N LEU A 107 -12.25 9.58 -3.16
CA LEU A 107 -11.84 10.99 -3.28
C LEU A 107 -11.19 11.29 -4.64
N ASP A 108 -10.36 10.38 -5.13
CA ASP A 108 -9.72 10.49 -6.44
C ASP A 108 -10.79 10.42 -7.55
N PHE A 109 -11.81 9.57 -7.40
CA PHE A 109 -12.96 9.51 -8.30
C PHE A 109 -13.76 10.82 -8.31
N GLU A 110 -14.10 11.37 -7.15
CA GLU A 110 -14.82 12.65 -7.06
C GLU A 110 -14.02 13.79 -7.72
N THR A 111 -12.71 13.83 -7.47
CA THR A 111 -11.81 14.84 -8.05
C THR A 111 -11.71 14.68 -9.57
N ASN A 112 -11.66 13.45 -10.07
CA ASN A 112 -11.63 13.16 -11.50
C ASN A 112 -12.92 13.62 -12.19
N VAL A 113 -14.09 13.23 -11.66
CA VAL A 113 -15.39 13.64 -12.20
C VAL A 113 -15.53 15.17 -12.21
N ARG A 114 -15.11 15.84 -11.12
CA ARG A 114 -15.13 17.30 -11.06
C ARG A 114 -14.23 17.94 -12.13
N SER A 115 -13.05 17.37 -12.35
CA SER A 115 -12.09 17.85 -13.35
C SER A 115 -12.62 17.65 -14.77
N GLU A 116 -13.28 16.53 -15.03
CA GLU A 116 -13.94 16.23 -16.31
C GLU A 116 -15.06 17.23 -16.60
N VAL A 117 -15.96 17.45 -15.64
CA VAL A 117 -17.06 18.44 -15.77
C VAL A 117 -16.50 19.84 -16.05
N TRP A 118 -15.48 20.25 -15.31
CA TRP A 118 -14.84 21.56 -15.51
C TRP A 118 -14.20 21.66 -16.91
N SER A 119 -13.54 20.60 -17.37
CA SER A 119 -12.91 20.55 -18.69
C SER A 119 -13.92 20.66 -19.82
N VAL A 120 -15.04 19.93 -19.73
CA VAL A 120 -16.14 20.03 -20.70
C VAL A 120 -16.71 21.45 -20.72
N HIS A 121 -16.94 22.05 -19.55
CA HIS A 121 -17.47 23.40 -19.46
C HIS A 121 -16.51 24.46 -20.05
N MET A 122 -15.21 24.35 -19.79
CA MET A 122 -14.20 25.21 -20.41
C MET A 122 -14.16 25.00 -21.93
N GLY A 123 -14.22 23.76 -22.41
CA GLY A 123 -14.29 23.43 -23.82
C GLY A 123 -15.48 24.10 -24.50
N GLN A 124 -16.67 23.97 -23.93
CA GLN A 124 -17.88 24.63 -24.42
C GLN A 124 -17.77 26.16 -24.41
N ALA A 125 -17.21 26.75 -23.35
CA ALA A 125 -17.01 28.21 -23.26
C ALA A 125 -16.02 28.74 -24.32
N LEU A 126 -15.06 27.91 -24.74
CA LEU A 126 -14.09 28.20 -25.80
C LEU A 126 -14.58 27.81 -27.20
N GLY A 127 -15.79 27.24 -27.33
CA GLY A 127 -16.33 26.76 -28.61
C GLY A 127 -15.66 25.48 -29.13
N VAL A 128 -14.97 24.73 -28.26
CA VAL A 128 -14.37 23.43 -28.56
C VAL A 128 -15.46 22.36 -28.46
N ASP A 129 -15.71 21.64 -29.56
CA ASP A 129 -16.67 20.53 -29.60
C ASP A 129 -16.08 19.29 -28.89
N PRO A 130 -16.72 18.78 -27.82
CA PRO A 130 -16.27 17.57 -27.12
C PRO A 130 -16.12 16.36 -28.06
N VAL A 131 -16.99 16.24 -29.08
CA VAL A 131 -16.99 15.09 -29.99
C VAL A 131 -15.73 15.06 -30.86
N GLU A 132 -15.22 16.23 -31.24
CA GLU A 132 -13.99 16.34 -32.04
C GLU A 132 -12.75 16.00 -31.21
N VAL A 133 -12.72 16.41 -29.93
CA VAL A 133 -11.64 16.04 -29.01
C VAL A 133 -11.62 14.52 -28.82
N GLU A 134 -12.78 13.89 -28.59
CA GLU A 134 -12.91 12.44 -28.44
C GLU A 134 -12.42 11.70 -29.70
N ARG A 135 -12.84 12.18 -30.88
CA ARG A 135 -12.42 11.63 -32.18
C ARG A 135 -10.92 11.72 -32.35
N ARG A 136 -10.32 12.87 -32.00
CA ARG A 136 -8.87 13.09 -32.12
C ARG A 136 -8.08 12.22 -31.15
N VAL A 137 -8.57 12.01 -29.93
CA VAL A 137 -7.97 11.11 -28.95
C VAL A 137 -8.01 9.66 -29.45
N GLN A 138 -9.15 9.20 -29.98
CA GLN A 138 -9.25 7.84 -30.54
C GLN A 138 -8.30 7.61 -31.72
N GLU A 139 -8.22 8.58 -32.64
CA GLU A 139 -7.29 8.54 -33.77
C GLU A 139 -5.83 8.42 -33.30
N LEU A 140 -5.42 9.23 -32.32
CA LEU A 140 -4.07 9.18 -31.76
C LEU A 140 -3.78 7.85 -31.03
N LEU A 141 -4.74 7.31 -30.28
CA LEU A 141 -4.58 6.04 -29.58
C LEU A 141 -4.45 4.87 -30.55
N THR A 142 -5.24 4.86 -31.62
CA THR A 142 -5.15 3.83 -32.66
C THR A 142 -3.83 3.93 -33.43
N GLU A 143 -3.38 5.14 -33.77
CA GLU A 143 -2.08 5.35 -34.40
C GLU A 143 -0.93 4.88 -33.50
N ASN A 144 -0.93 5.27 -32.21
CA ASN A 144 0.14 4.92 -31.28
C ASN A 144 0.18 3.42 -31.00
N ARG A 145 -0.98 2.77 -30.87
CA ARG A 145 -1.09 1.30 -30.80
C ARG A 145 -0.51 0.62 -32.05
N ALA A 146 -0.81 1.14 -33.24
CA ALA A 146 -0.26 0.61 -34.50
C ALA A 146 1.27 0.77 -34.57
N ARG A 147 1.81 1.92 -34.16
CA ARG A 147 3.26 2.15 -34.06
C ARG A 147 3.92 1.18 -33.09
N MET A 148 3.37 1.02 -31.88
CA MET A 148 3.89 0.11 -30.86
C MET A 148 3.95 -1.35 -31.34
N ASN A 149 2.89 -1.82 -32.01
CA ASN A 149 2.84 -3.16 -32.57
C ASN A 149 3.86 -3.36 -33.71
N GLY A 150 4.10 -2.35 -34.54
CA GLY A 150 5.13 -2.39 -35.61
C GLY A 150 6.57 -2.40 -35.08
N THR A 151 6.85 -1.67 -34.00
CA THR A 151 8.16 -1.70 -33.33
C THR A 151 8.43 -3.01 -32.59
N ALA A 152 7.41 -3.62 -31.97
CA ALA A 152 7.56 -4.93 -31.32
C ALA A 152 7.86 -6.04 -32.34
N GLY A 153 7.15 -6.08 -33.47
CA GLY A 153 7.37 -7.09 -34.52
C GLY A 153 8.72 -6.97 -35.24
N SER A 154 9.36 -5.79 -35.23
CA SER A 154 10.69 -5.59 -35.83
C SER A 154 11.85 -6.02 -34.92
N ALA A 155 11.59 -6.18 -33.61
CA ALA A 155 12.59 -6.61 -32.62
C ALA A 155 12.67 -8.14 -32.47
N GLU A 156 11.60 -8.87 -32.79
CA GLU A 156 11.54 -10.34 -32.73
C GLU A 156 12.04 -11.03 -34.01
N GLY A 157 12.20 -10.28 -35.11
CA GLY A 157 12.60 -10.79 -36.44
C GLY A 157 14.08 -10.63 -36.80
N ARG A 158 14.95 -10.31 -35.84
CA ARG A 158 16.42 -10.20 -36.00
C ARG A 158 17.12 -11.15 -35.04
#